data_AF-A0A3E0DHT6-F1
#
_entry.id   AF-A0A3E0DHT6-F1
#
_cell.length_a   1.000
_cell.length_b   1.000
_cell.length_c   1.000
_cell.angle_alpha   90.00
_cell.angle_beta   90.00
_cell.angle_gamma   90.00
#
_symmetry.space_group_name_H-M   'P 1'
#
loop_
_entity.id
_entity.type
_entity.pdbx_description
1 polymer ?
#
loop_
_entity_poly.entity_id
_entity_poly.type
_entity_poly.pdbx_seq_one_letter_code
_entity_poly.pdbx_strand_id
1 'polypeptide(L)' 'MNNSQRLAELIKGIDGSYLTEAEKNNALLSAERSETLVELVFAAYNSVKNAIIKLKTALVPSIQAHKHQA' A
#
# COMPACT_ATOMS: atom_id res chain seq x y z
N MET A 1 8.51 -16.52 2.10
CA MET A 1 7.11 -16.08 1.98
C MET A 1 6.80 -15.29 3.23
N ASN A 2 6.46 -14.01 3.11
CA ASN A 2 6.10 -13.20 4.28
C ASN A 2 4.76 -13.71 4.82
N ASN A 3 4.71 -14.06 6.11
CA ASN A 3 3.48 -14.38 6.86
C ASN A 3 2.62 -13.11 7.02
N SER A 4 2.15 -12.53 5.93
CA SER A 4 1.21 -11.42 5.98
C SER A 4 -0.20 -12.00 6.10
N GLN A 5 -0.55 -12.47 7.29
CA GLN A 5 -1.94 -12.79 7.61
C GLN A 5 -2.75 -11.49 7.60
N ARG A 6 -3.98 -11.54 7.09
CA ARG A 6 -4.84 -10.34 7.10
C ARG A 6 -5.17 -9.96 8.54
N LEU A 7 -5.24 -8.68 8.85
CA LEU A 7 -5.63 -8.12 10.14
C LEU A 7 -6.99 -8.69 10.59
N ALA A 8 -7.91 -8.87 9.64
CA ALA A 8 -9.20 -9.51 9.84
C ALA A 8 -9.09 -10.97 10.31
N GLU A 9 -8.10 -11.72 9.81
CA GLU A 9 -7.83 -13.10 10.21
C GLU A 9 -7.18 -13.17 11.59
N LEU A 10 -6.27 -12.23 11.90
CA LEU A 10 -5.65 -12.12 13.21
C LEU A 10 -6.69 -11.82 14.30
N ILE A 11 -7.66 -10.94 14.02
CA ILE A 11 -8.74 -10.60 14.97
C ILE A 11 -9.65 -11.79 15.25
N LYS A 12 -9.91 -12.66 14.27
CA LYS A 12 -10.69 -13.89 14.49
C LYS A 12 -10.01 -14.87 15.45
N GLY A 13 -8.68 -14.79 15.59
CA GLY A 13 -7.89 -15.61 16.52
C GLY A 13 -7.80 -15.07 17.95
N ILE A 14 -8.30 -13.86 18.21
CA ILE A 14 -8.30 -13.25 19.55
C ILE A 14 -9.51 -13.76 20.34
N ASP A 15 -9.31 -14.09 21.61
CA ASP A 15 -10.43 -14.37 22.52
C ASP A 15 -11.32 -13.13 22.64
N GLY A 16 -12.50 -13.19 22.04
CA GLY A 16 -13.53 -12.16 22.13
C GLY A 16 -14.74 -12.60 22.94
N SER A 17 -14.61 -13.58 23.83
CA SER A 17 -15.73 -14.09 24.64
C SER A 17 -16.47 -13.00 25.43
N TYR A 18 -15.78 -11.92 25.78
CA TYR A 18 -16.31 -10.73 26.47
C TYR A 18 -17.00 -9.71 25.55
N LEU A 19 -16.93 -9.88 24.22
CA LEU A 19 -17.57 -9.00 23.24
C LEU A 19 -18.88 -9.59 22.72
N THR A 20 -19.85 -8.71 22.52
CA THR A 20 -21.08 -9.02 21.78
C THR A 20 -20.78 -9.33 20.31
N GLU A 21 -21.69 -10.02 19.62
CA GLU A 21 -21.55 -10.30 18.18
C GLU A 21 -21.44 -9.01 17.35
N ALA A 22 -22.17 -7.96 17.74
CA ALA A 22 -22.11 -6.66 17.09
C ALA A 22 -20.70 -6.02 17.21
N GLU A 23 -20.09 -6.08 18.39
CA GLU A 23 -18.74 -5.54 18.61
C GLU A 23 -17.69 -6.34 17.83
N LYS A 24 -17.82 -7.67 17.78
CA LYS A 24 -16.95 -8.54 16.96
C LYS A 24 -17.04 -8.19 15.48
N ASN A 25 -18.25 -8.03 14.95
CA ASN A 25 -18.46 -7.65 13.55
C ASN A 25 -17.92 -6.26 13.24
N ASN A 26 -18.09 -5.30 14.16
CA ASN A 26 -17.54 -3.95 13.98
C ASN A 26 -16.01 -3.94 13.98
N ALA A 27 -15.38 -4.72 14.86
CA ALA A 27 -13.92 -4.88 14.87
C ALA A 27 -13.40 -5.49 13.55
N LEU A 28 -14.08 -6.51 13.03
CA LEU A 28 -13.73 -7.14 11.74
C LEU A 28 -13.86 -6.15 10.58
N LEU A 29 -14.98 -5.45 10.47
CA LEU A 29 -15.22 -4.45 9.42
C LEU A 29 -14.23 -3.29 9.49
N SER A 30 -13.89 -2.83 10.69
CA SER A 30 -12.91 -1.76 10.89
C SER A 30 -11.51 -2.21 10.46
N ALA A 31 -11.14 -3.46 10.73
CA ALA A 31 -9.88 -4.03 10.29
C ALA A 31 -9.78 -4.15 8.76
N GLU A 32 -10.81 -4.68 8.10
CA GLU A 32 -10.87 -4.79 6.63
C GLU A 32 -10.76 -3.41 5.96
N ARG A 33 -11.45 -2.39 6.51
CA ARG A 33 -11.36 -1.01 6.02
C ARG A 33 -9.97 -0.43 6.21
N SER A 34 -9.34 -0.68 7.36
CA SER A 34 -8.00 -0.19 7.66
C SER A 34 -6.95 -0.78 6.72
N GLU A 35 -7.03 -2.08 6.43
CA GLU A 35 -6.15 -2.72 5.43
C GLU A 35 -6.33 -2.10 4.05
N THR A 36 -7.57 -1.92 3.61
CA THR A 36 -7.88 -1.33 2.30
C THR A 36 -7.33 0.09 2.19
N LEU A 37 -7.46 0.91 3.25
CA LEU A 37 -6.92 2.27 3.28
C LEU A 37 -5.39 2.29 3.23
N VAL A 38 -4.73 1.39 3.96
CA VAL A 38 -3.26 1.29 3.95
C VAL A 38 -2.77 0.86 2.56
N GLU A 39 -3.39 -0.16 1.96
CA GLU A 39 -3.07 -0.59 0.58
C GLU A 39 -3.24 0.56 -0.43
N LEU A 40 -4.32 1.33 -0.31
CA LEU A 40 -4.58 2.49 -1.16
C LEU A 40 -3.49 3.56 -1.01
N VAL A 41 -3.08 3.90 0.22
CA VAL A 41 -2.04 4.88 0.48
C VAL A 41 -0.69 4.42 -0.09
N PHE A 42 -0.33 3.15 0.11
CA PHE A 42 0.90 2.60 -0.47
C PHE A 42 0.86 2.58 -2.01
N ALA A 43 -0.28 2.25 -2.61
CA ALA A 43 -0.46 2.30 -4.05
C ALA A 43 -0.31 3.73 -4.59
N ALA A 44 -0.93 4.72 -3.93
CA ALA A 44 -0.80 6.12 -4.28
C ALA A 44 0.65 6.61 -4.17
N TYR A 45 1.33 6.29 -3.07
CA TYR A 45 2.75 6.62 -2.87
C TYR A 45 3.63 6.02 -3.99
N ASN A 46 3.46 4.74 -4.29
CA ASN A 46 4.22 4.06 -5.34
C ASN A 46 3.93 4.65 -6.72
N SER A 47 2.69 5.03 -7.01
CA SER A 47 2.31 5.70 -8.26
C SER A 47 3.05 7.02 -8.43
N VAL A 48 3.04 7.88 -7.40
CA VAL A 48 3.75 9.17 -7.42
C VAL A 48 5.26 8.96 -7.57
N LYS A 49 5.85 8.05 -6.80
CA LYS A 49 7.28 7.72 -6.90
C LYS A 49 7.65 7.28 -8.32
N ASN A 50 6.85 6.39 -8.92
CA ASN A 50 7.08 5.91 -10.27
C ASN A 50 6.93 7.02 -11.32
N ALA A 51 5.98 7.94 -11.15
CA ALA A 51 5.83 9.10 -12.02
C ALA A 51 7.06 10.02 -11.97
N ILE A 52 7.61 10.29 -10.77
CA ILE A 52 8.83 11.08 -10.60
C ILE A 52 10.04 10.40 -11.25
N ILE A 53 10.20 9.09 -11.06
CA ILE A 53 11.29 8.32 -11.69
C ILE A 53 11.19 8.38 -13.21
N LYS A 54 9.99 8.21 -13.77
CA LYS A 54 9.73 8.32 -15.21
C LYS A 54 10.07 9.72 -15.75
N LEU A 55 9.68 10.77 -15.03
CA LEU A 55 10.02 12.15 -15.41
C LEU A 55 11.55 12.36 -15.42
N LYS A 56 12.25 11.94 -14.36
CA LYS A 56 13.71 12.04 -14.29
C LYS A 56 14.37 11.30 -15.44
N THR A 57 13.96 10.06 -15.70
CA THR A 57 14.53 9.24 -16.79
C THR A 57 14.23 9.79 -18.18
N ALA A 58 13.06 10.41 -18.40
CA ALA A 58 12.72 11.07 -19.66
C ALA A 58 13.52 12.38 -19.91
N LEU A 59 14.00 13.04 -18.85
CA LEU A 59 14.77 14.30 -18.96
C LEU A 59 16.28 14.10 -19.16
N VAL A 60 16.82 12.94 -18.75
CA VAL A 60 18.26 12.60 -18.88
C VAL A 60 18.78 12.42 -20.32
N PRO A 61 18.01 12.01 -21.36
CA PRO A 61 18.56 11.79 -22.71
C PRO A 61 18.94 13.08 -23.46
N SER A 62 18.46 14.25 -23.03
CA SER A 62 18.71 15.52 -23.73
C SER A 62 20.14 16.04 -23.56
N ILE A 63 20.86 15.60 -22.52
CA ILE A 63 22.21 16.10 -22.20
C ILE A 63 23.32 15.30 -22.91
N GLN A 64 23.07 14.04 -23.29
CA GLN A 64 24.06 13.21 -24.00
C GLN A 64 23.95 13.30 -25.53
N ALA A 65 22.77 13.57 -26.10
CA ALA A 65 22.61 13.70 -27.55
C ALA A 65 23.37 14.90 -28.15
N HIS A 66 23.55 15.98 -27.39
CA HIS A 66 24.31 17.17 -27.82
C HIS A 66 25.84 17.02 -27.72
N LYS A 67 26.38 15.94 -27.12
CA LYS A 67 27.84 15.74 -26.96
C LYS A 67 28.48 14.84 -28.03
N HIS A 68 27.69 14.29 -28.96
CA HIS A 68 28.17 13.40 -30.02
C HIS A 68 28.04 13.98 -31.44
N GLN A 69 27.80 15.28 -31.57
CA GLN A 69 27.93 16.00 -32.84
C GLN A 69 29.06 17.02 -32.71
N ALA A 70 30.30 16.54 -32.86
CA ALA A 70 31.50 17.34 -33.08
C ALA A 70 32.28 16.70 -34.24
#